data_AF-A0A9D2A6G5-F1
#
_entry.id   AF-A0A9D2A6G5-F1
#
_cell.length_a   1.000
_cell.length_b   1.000
_cell.length_c   1.000
_cell.angle_alpha   90.00
_cell.angle_beta   90.00
_cell.angle_gamma   90.00
#
_symmetry.space_group_name_H-M   'P 1'
#
loop_
_entity.id
_entity.type
_entity.pdbx_description
1 polymer ?
#
loop_
_entity_poly.entity_id
_entity_poly.type
_entity_poly.pdbx_seq_one_letter_code
_entity_poly.pdbx_strand_id
1 'polypeptide(L)'
;MQDILNDIELDVAELKCLLQAFPAETDPKLAAVAERSIERLKQRLDELKQSLHQTATPADRPQPVAAPPTEEAEAAPLPQEDEHTRPAKEPAHDTLPAASSPILAERIRPAGGLRHALSLNDSFHFARELFGGDTSALNALLARMDDAHSLEEASLLFVQAIHVPEDNPAIPEFEELLKKYFEQ
;
A
#
# COMPACT_ATOMS: atom_id res chain seq x y z
N MET A 1 -2.20 16.43 -19.34
CA MET A 1 -2.63 15.46 -18.31
C MET A 1 -1.46 15.08 -17.41
N GLN A 2 -0.31 14.66 -17.96
CA GLN A 2 0.88 14.36 -17.15
C GLN A 2 1.36 15.55 -16.31
N ASP A 3 1.37 16.77 -16.86
CA ASP A 3 1.74 17.98 -16.10
C ASP A 3 0.82 18.21 -14.90
N ILE A 4 -0.49 18.06 -15.08
CA ILE A 4 -1.50 18.19 -14.02
C ILE A 4 -1.25 17.14 -12.91
N LEU A 5 -0.87 15.92 -13.28
CA LEU A 5 -0.54 14.86 -12.31
C LEU A 5 0.71 15.21 -11.50
N ASN A 6 1.80 15.64 -12.16
CA ASN A 6 3.02 16.06 -11.46
C ASN A 6 2.75 17.23 -10.50
N ASP A 7 1.91 18.16 -10.94
CA ASP A 7 1.46 19.31 -10.16
C ASP A 7 0.65 18.89 -8.92
N ILE A 8 -0.25 17.92 -9.08
CA ILE A 8 -1.01 17.31 -7.97
C ILE A 8 -0.07 16.61 -6.97
N GLU A 9 0.92 15.85 -7.46
CA GLU A 9 1.90 15.18 -6.60
C GLU A 9 2.70 16.18 -5.77
N LEU A 10 3.13 17.29 -6.37
CA LEU A 10 3.82 18.37 -5.69
C LEU A 10 2.93 18.99 -4.60
N ASP A 11 1.67 19.30 -4.92
CA ASP A 11 0.71 19.88 -3.97
C ASP A 11 0.46 18.99 -2.76
N VAL A 12 0.31 17.68 -2.98
CA VAL A 12 0.13 16.70 -1.91
C VAL A 12 1.38 16.63 -1.02
N ALA A 13 2.58 16.68 -1.62
CA ALA A 13 3.83 16.70 -0.86
C ALA A 13 3.97 17.98 -0.01
N GLU A 14 3.64 19.14 -0.57
CA GLU A 14 3.61 20.42 0.16
C GLU A 14 2.61 20.39 1.32
N LEU A 15 1.39 19.91 1.09
CA LEU A 15 0.37 19.79 2.13
C LEU A 15 0.80 18.84 3.24
N LYS A 16 1.40 17.69 2.89
CA LYS A 16 1.93 16.74 3.86
C LYS A 16 3.07 17.35 4.69
N CYS A 17 3.91 18.18 4.09
CA CYS A 17 4.96 18.92 4.80
C CYS A 17 4.36 19.93 5.77
N LEU A 18 3.39 20.72 5.31
CA LEU A 18 2.66 21.68 6.14
C LEU A 18 2.03 20.99 7.35
N LEU A 19 1.31 19.88 7.14
CA LEU A 19 0.63 19.11 8.19
C LEU A 19 1.60 18.47 9.20
N GLN A 20 2.77 18.02 8.76
CA GLN A 20 3.82 17.53 9.67
C GLN A 20 4.43 18.65 10.53
N ALA A 21 4.41 19.88 10.00
CA ALA A 21 4.89 21.05 10.73
C ALA A 21 3.85 21.59 11.74
N PHE A 22 2.62 21.06 11.81
CA PHE A 22 1.65 21.44 12.85
C PHE A 22 2.14 20.92 14.20
N PRO A 23 2.55 21.80 15.12
CA PRO A 23 2.67 21.42 16.52
C PRO A 23 1.25 21.21 17.08
N ALA A 24 1.16 20.58 18.26
CA ALA A 24 -0.13 20.38 18.95
C ALA A 24 -0.90 21.69 19.25
N GLU A 25 -0.26 22.86 19.12
CA GLU A 25 -0.91 24.17 19.07
C GLU A 25 -1.10 24.62 17.62
N THR A 26 -2.35 24.64 17.16
CA THR A 26 -2.74 24.99 15.80
C THR A 26 -2.44 26.47 15.52
N ASP A 27 -1.36 26.77 14.79
CA ASP A 27 -1.13 28.14 14.29
C ASP A 27 -2.21 28.48 13.24
N PRO A 28 -3.01 29.54 13.44
CA PRO A 28 -4.13 29.85 12.56
C PRO A 28 -3.69 30.30 11.16
N LYS A 29 -2.45 30.79 10.99
CA LYS A 29 -1.92 31.14 9.67
C LYS A 29 -1.49 29.89 8.92
N LEU A 30 -0.87 28.93 9.61
CA LEU A 30 -0.53 27.63 9.03
C LEU A 30 -1.80 26.87 8.61
N ALA A 31 -2.86 26.93 9.41
CA ALA A 31 -4.18 26.41 9.06
C ALA A 31 -4.73 27.05 7.77
N ALA A 32 -4.71 28.39 7.68
CA ALA A 32 -5.18 29.09 6.48
C ALA A 32 -4.36 28.75 5.22
N VAL A 33 -3.05 28.49 5.36
CA VAL A 33 -2.20 28.06 4.25
C VAL A 33 -2.52 26.61 3.84
N ALA A 34 -2.75 25.72 4.79
CA ALA A 34 -3.17 24.34 4.52
C ALA A 34 -4.54 24.30 3.82
N GLU A 35 -5.51 25.11 4.27
CA GLU A 35 -6.82 25.25 3.62
C GLU A 35 -6.69 25.73 2.18
N ARG A 36 -5.86 26.75 1.93
CA ARG A 36 -5.59 27.24 0.57
C ARG A 36 -4.92 26.18 -0.31
N SER A 37 -4.00 25.40 0.25
CA SER A 37 -3.34 24.29 -0.45
C SER A 37 -4.33 23.20 -0.83
N ILE A 38 -5.26 22.84 0.07
CA ILE A 38 -6.36 21.91 -0.21
C ILE A 38 -7.26 22.45 -1.32
N GLU A 39 -7.56 23.74 -1.34
CA GLU A 39 -8.38 24.35 -2.39
C GLU A 39 -7.68 24.31 -3.76
N ARG A 40 -6.37 24.57 -3.80
CA ARG A 40 -5.54 24.42 -5.01
C ARG A 40 -5.57 22.98 -5.54
N LEU A 41 -5.42 22.00 -4.66
CA LEU A 41 -5.47 20.57 -5.02
C LEU A 41 -6.84 20.19 -5.60
N LYS A 42 -7.94 20.68 -4.98
CA LYS A 42 -9.31 20.47 -5.49
C LYS A 42 -9.49 21.05 -6.89
N GLN A 43 -8.96 22.25 -7.16
CA GLN A 43 -9.03 22.86 -8.49
C GLN A 43 -8.31 22.02 -9.55
N ARG A 44 -7.11 21.51 -9.24
CA ARG A 44 -6.35 20.65 -10.17
C ARG A 44 -7.01 19.30 -10.40
N LEU A 45 -7.64 18.72 -9.38
CA LEU A 45 -8.44 17.50 -9.53
C LEU A 45 -9.69 17.73 -10.40
N ASP A 46 -10.34 18.89 -10.28
CA ASP A 46 -11.45 19.24 -11.16
C ASP A 46 -10.98 19.45 -12.61
N GLU A 47 -9.83 20.11 -12.81
CA GLU A 47 -9.20 20.24 -14.13
C GLU A 47 -8.84 18.90 -14.76
N LEU A 48 -8.29 17.97 -13.96
CA LEU A 48 -8.00 16.61 -14.39
C LEU A 48 -9.28 15.87 -14.79
N LYS A 49 -10.32 15.99 -13.97
CA LYS A 49 -11.64 15.44 -14.26
C LYS A 49 -12.20 16.02 -15.55
N GLN A 50 -12.19 17.34 -15.72
CA GLN A 50 -12.65 18.00 -16.93
C GLN A 50 -11.84 17.58 -18.17
N SER A 51 -10.53 17.37 -18.03
CA SER A 51 -9.68 16.86 -19.11
C SER A 51 -10.11 15.47 -19.56
N LEU A 52 -10.48 14.57 -18.62
CA LEU A 52 -11.05 13.26 -18.92
C LEU A 52 -12.45 13.36 -19.58
N HIS A 53 -13.26 14.33 -19.17
CA HIS A 53 -14.58 14.56 -19.78
C HIS A 53 -14.45 15.26 -21.15
N GLN A 54 -13.42 16.06 -21.42
CA GLN A 54 -13.18 16.67 -22.73
C GLN A 54 -12.73 15.63 -23.76
N THR A 55 -11.98 14.60 -23.34
CA THR A 55 -11.77 13.41 -24.18
C THR A 55 -13.05 12.62 -24.43
N ALA A 56 -14.14 12.94 -23.71
CA ALA A 56 -15.45 12.33 -23.82
C ALA A 56 -16.52 13.38 -24.20
N THR A 57 -16.55 13.87 -25.43
CA THR A 57 -17.64 14.76 -25.91
C THR A 57 -18.25 14.22 -27.22
N PRO A 58 -19.57 14.30 -27.48
CA PRO A 58 -20.72 14.06 -26.59
C PRO A 58 -21.77 13.11 -27.22
N ALA A 59 -22.46 12.32 -26.40
CA ALA A 59 -23.83 11.90 -26.70
C ALA A 59 -24.64 11.94 -25.40
N ASP A 60 -25.59 12.88 -25.38
CA ASP A 60 -26.67 13.03 -24.44
C ASP A 60 -26.36 13.63 -23.06
N ARG A 61 -26.77 14.89 -22.91
CA ARG A 61 -27.24 15.48 -21.65
C ARG A 61 -28.61 16.09 -21.93
N PRO A 62 -29.59 15.88 -21.04
CA PRO A 62 -30.12 16.99 -20.25
C PRO A 62 -30.20 16.56 -18.77
N GLN A 63 -29.44 17.16 -17.87
CA GLN A 63 -29.78 18.35 -17.07
C GLN A 63 -30.11 17.99 -15.61
N PRO A 64 -29.83 18.90 -14.66
CA PRO A 64 -29.74 18.64 -13.23
C PRO A 64 -31.09 18.81 -12.53
N VAL A 65 -31.33 18.05 -11.46
CA VAL A 65 -32.41 18.33 -10.51
C VAL A 65 -31.79 18.58 -9.14
N ALA A 66 -32.22 19.69 -8.56
CA ALA A 66 -31.79 20.26 -7.30
C ALA A 66 -32.15 19.39 -6.07
N ALA A 67 -31.39 19.65 -4.99
CA ALA A 67 -31.50 19.25 -3.58
C ALA A 67 -32.92 19.47 -2.96
N PRO A 68 -33.25 19.12 -1.67
CA PRO A 68 -32.35 18.93 -0.51
C PRO A 68 -32.82 17.83 0.50
N PRO A 69 -32.56 17.92 1.83
CA PRO A 69 -31.77 16.98 2.63
C PRO A 69 -32.62 16.00 3.47
N THR A 70 -32.00 14.98 4.05
CA THR A 70 -32.58 14.29 5.22
C THR A 70 -31.48 14.08 6.26
N GLU A 71 -31.65 14.83 7.32
CA GLU A 71 -31.00 14.77 8.62
C GLU A 71 -31.78 13.77 9.48
N GLU A 72 -31.11 12.81 10.10
CA GLU A 72 -31.43 12.12 11.38
C GLU A 72 -30.42 10.96 11.50
N ALA A 73 -29.39 11.03 12.36
CA ALA A 73 -29.39 10.92 13.81
C ALA A 73 -29.70 9.50 14.33
N GLU A 74 -28.66 8.70 14.61
CA GLU A 74 -28.61 7.68 15.67
C GLU A 74 -27.13 7.24 15.79
N ALA A 75 -26.33 7.66 16.78
CA ALA A 75 -26.38 7.41 18.22
C ALA A 75 -26.08 5.96 18.65
N ALA A 76 -24.77 5.63 18.71
CA ALA A 76 -24.12 4.74 19.69
C ALA A 76 -24.50 3.23 19.70
N PRO A 77 -23.76 2.31 20.38
CA PRO A 77 -22.56 2.49 21.19
C PRO A 77 -21.37 1.54 20.87
N LEU A 78 -20.26 1.84 21.55
CA LEU A 78 -19.05 1.04 21.77
C LEU A 78 -19.36 -0.32 22.43
N PRO A 79 -18.44 -1.29 22.30
CA PRO A 79 -17.88 -1.87 23.51
C PRO A 79 -16.38 -1.58 23.64
N GLN A 80 -16.05 -0.90 24.74
CA GLN A 80 -14.76 -0.99 25.41
C GLN A 80 -14.71 -2.30 26.21
N GLU A 81 -13.53 -2.87 26.34
CA GLU A 81 -12.97 -3.67 27.44
C GLU A 81 -11.83 -4.50 26.82
N ASP A 82 -10.65 -4.65 27.40
CA ASP A 82 -10.02 -3.99 28.53
C ASP A 82 -8.53 -4.32 28.41
N GLU A 83 -7.70 -3.33 28.70
CA GLU A 83 -6.52 -3.43 29.57
C GLU A 83 -5.64 -4.72 29.54
N HIS A 84 -4.40 -4.58 29.06
CA HIS A 84 -3.22 -4.80 29.92
C HIS A 84 -1.96 -4.12 29.34
N THR A 85 -1.72 -2.90 29.82
CA THR A 85 -0.49 -2.47 30.49
C THR A 85 0.85 -3.14 30.09
N ARG A 86 1.68 -2.39 29.35
CA ARG A 86 3.14 -2.05 29.51
C ARG A 86 4.04 -2.89 30.46
N PRO A 87 5.39 -2.73 30.45
CA PRO A 87 6.37 -2.44 29.38
C PRO A 87 7.65 -3.31 29.47
N ALA A 88 8.53 -3.17 28.46
CA ALA A 88 10.00 -3.34 28.46
C ALA A 88 10.73 -4.18 29.54
N LYS A 89 11.50 -5.17 29.10
CA LYS A 89 12.87 -5.46 29.62
C LYS A 89 13.63 -6.48 28.73
N GLU A 90 14.70 -6.03 28.09
CA GLU A 90 15.94 -6.81 27.95
C GLU A 90 16.51 -7.08 29.36
N PRO A 91 17.30 -8.14 29.63
CA PRO A 91 18.50 -8.51 28.85
C PRO A 91 18.75 -10.03 28.66
N ALA A 92 19.78 -10.29 27.85
CA ALA A 92 20.42 -11.56 27.51
C ALA A 92 20.49 -12.65 28.60
N HIS A 93 20.43 -13.92 28.18
CA HIS A 93 21.34 -14.96 28.69
C HIS A 93 21.54 -16.08 27.66
N ASP A 94 22.82 -16.29 27.38
CA ASP A 94 23.50 -17.36 26.67
C ASP A 94 23.08 -18.77 27.13
N THR A 95 22.73 -19.67 26.19
CA THR A 95 22.88 -21.13 26.39
C THR A 95 22.94 -21.84 25.02
N LEU A 96 24.15 -22.12 24.56
CA LEU A 96 24.44 -23.29 23.71
C LEU A 96 24.48 -24.55 24.61
N PRO A 97 24.07 -25.73 24.13
CA PRO A 97 25.06 -26.58 23.47
C PRO A 97 24.56 -27.35 22.24
N ALA A 98 25.55 -27.70 21.42
CA ALA A 98 25.51 -28.45 20.17
C ALA A 98 24.84 -29.83 20.25
N ALA A 99 24.27 -30.29 19.13
CA ALA A 99 24.91 -31.35 18.33
C ALA A 99 24.11 -31.74 17.07
N SER A 100 24.88 -31.92 15.99
CA SER A 100 24.70 -32.87 14.90
C SER A 100 23.69 -32.52 13.78
N SER A 101 24.23 -31.84 12.79
CA SER A 101 23.77 -31.85 11.41
C SER A 101 23.81 -33.26 10.79
N PRO A 102 22.84 -33.63 9.94
CA PRO A 102 23.09 -34.36 8.73
C PRO A 102 23.40 -33.34 7.61
N ILE A 103 24.54 -33.54 6.94
CA ILE A 103 24.98 -32.78 5.78
C ILE A 103 24.03 -33.11 4.62
N LEU A 104 23.05 -32.24 4.40
CA LEU A 104 22.33 -32.10 3.13
C LEU A 104 22.87 -30.83 2.49
N ALA A 105 23.17 -30.89 1.20
CA ALA A 105 23.48 -29.74 0.38
C ALA A 105 22.22 -28.85 0.20
N GLU A 106 21.63 -28.40 1.31
CA GLU A 106 20.60 -27.37 1.31
C GLU A 106 21.30 -26.06 0.98
N ARG A 107 21.21 -25.76 -0.32
CA ARG A 107 21.27 -24.44 -0.92
C ARG A 107 21.00 -23.35 0.13
N ILE A 108 22.03 -22.55 0.37
CA ILE A 108 22.11 -21.50 1.39
C ILE A 108 20.98 -20.50 1.10
N ARG A 109 19.77 -20.76 1.61
CA ARG A 109 18.70 -19.78 1.58
C ARG A 109 19.06 -18.66 2.56
N PRO A 110 18.94 -17.38 2.18
CA PRO A 110 19.05 -16.30 3.13
C PRO A 110 18.04 -16.56 4.25
N ALA A 111 18.47 -16.50 5.51
CA ALA A 111 17.68 -16.83 6.70
C ALA A 111 16.42 -15.94 6.92
N GLY A 112 16.04 -15.12 5.94
CA GLY A 112 14.86 -14.29 5.94
C GLY A 112 13.69 -14.81 5.06
N GLY A 113 13.88 -15.71 4.12
CA GLY A 113 12.76 -16.07 3.22
C GLY A 113 12.35 -14.93 2.27
N LEU A 114 11.41 -15.20 1.35
CA LEU A 114 11.07 -14.30 0.23
C LEU A 114 10.64 -12.89 0.71
N ARG A 115 9.93 -12.82 1.84
CA ARG A 115 9.46 -11.55 2.43
C ARG A 115 10.57 -10.56 2.78
N HIS A 116 11.75 -11.05 3.17
CA HIS A 116 12.89 -10.18 3.51
C HIS A 116 13.85 -10.00 2.32
N ALA A 117 13.65 -10.75 1.23
CA ALA A 117 14.33 -10.53 -0.04
C ALA A 117 13.68 -9.39 -0.84
N LEU A 118 12.39 -9.11 -0.62
CA LEU A 118 11.71 -7.94 -1.16
C LEU A 118 12.11 -6.65 -0.44
N SER A 119 12.31 -5.58 -1.22
CA SER A 119 12.36 -4.22 -0.68
C SER A 119 10.98 -3.82 -0.15
N LEU A 120 10.97 -2.94 0.86
CA LEU A 120 9.74 -2.34 1.38
C LEU A 120 8.96 -1.63 0.27
N ASN A 121 9.67 -0.94 -0.64
CA ASN A 121 9.07 -0.24 -1.77
C ASN A 121 8.37 -1.20 -2.74
N ASP A 122 9.01 -2.33 -3.03
CA ASP A 122 8.47 -3.35 -3.94
C ASP A 122 7.27 -4.05 -3.30
N SER A 123 7.33 -4.31 -2.00
CA SER A 123 6.21 -4.88 -1.24
C SER A 123 4.96 -3.99 -1.32
N PHE A 124 5.12 -2.66 -1.16
CA PHE A 124 4.03 -1.72 -1.34
C PHE A 124 3.56 -1.63 -2.80
N HIS A 125 4.48 -1.64 -3.76
CA HIS A 125 4.16 -1.59 -5.18
C HIS A 125 3.32 -2.81 -5.60
N PHE A 126 3.77 -4.02 -5.27
CA PHE A 126 3.05 -5.26 -5.59
C PHE A 126 1.74 -5.39 -4.82
N ALA A 127 1.68 -4.98 -3.55
CA ALA A 127 0.42 -4.97 -2.82
C ALA A 127 -0.62 -4.08 -3.52
N ARG A 128 -0.23 -2.88 -3.97
CA ARG A 128 -1.12 -1.95 -4.67
C ARG A 128 -1.58 -2.49 -6.02
N GLU A 129 -0.63 -2.93 -6.86
CA GLU A 129 -0.93 -3.31 -8.24
C GLU A 129 -1.55 -4.70 -8.36
N LEU A 130 -1.16 -5.67 -7.53
CA LEU A 130 -1.57 -7.08 -7.65
C LEU A 130 -2.68 -7.48 -6.68
N PHE A 131 -2.78 -6.79 -5.54
CA PHE A 131 -3.74 -7.08 -4.47
C PHE A 131 -4.67 -5.91 -4.13
N GLY A 132 -4.70 -4.85 -4.95
CA GLY A 132 -5.57 -3.69 -4.73
C GLY A 132 -5.24 -2.90 -3.45
N GLY A 133 -4.01 -3.01 -2.95
CA GLY A 133 -3.54 -2.41 -1.71
C GLY A 133 -3.52 -3.36 -0.51
N ASP A 134 -3.95 -4.61 -0.66
CA ASP A 134 -4.00 -5.57 0.43
C ASP A 134 -2.62 -6.21 0.69
N THR A 135 -1.88 -5.58 1.62
CA THR A 135 -0.57 -6.08 2.06
C THR A 135 -0.66 -7.40 2.82
N SER A 136 -1.80 -7.71 3.44
CA SER A 136 -1.98 -8.97 4.18
C SER A 136 -2.08 -10.14 3.21
N ALA A 137 -2.82 -9.97 2.11
CA ALA A 137 -2.90 -10.95 1.03
C ALA A 137 -1.55 -11.21 0.38
N LEU A 138 -0.76 -10.16 0.11
CA LEU A 138 0.62 -10.31 -0.39
C LEU A 138 1.48 -11.09 0.61
N ASN A 139 1.47 -10.73 1.89
CA ASN A 139 2.27 -11.43 2.90
C ASN A 139 1.87 -12.91 3.06
N ALA A 140 0.58 -13.23 2.95
CA ALA A 140 0.10 -14.60 2.95
C ALA A 140 0.57 -15.39 1.71
N LEU A 141 0.58 -14.76 0.53
CA LEU A 141 1.16 -15.36 -0.66
C LEU A 141 2.67 -15.60 -0.49
N LEU A 142 3.42 -14.59 -0.02
CA LEU A 142 4.87 -14.70 0.20
C LEU A 142 5.21 -15.82 1.20
N ALA A 143 4.41 -16.00 2.25
CA ALA A 143 4.57 -17.10 3.20
C ALA A 143 4.30 -18.47 2.57
N ARG A 144 3.28 -18.60 1.70
CA ARG A 144 3.03 -19.82 0.92
C ARG A 144 4.13 -20.10 -0.09
N MET A 145 4.71 -19.06 -0.69
CA MET A 145 5.83 -19.18 -1.62
C MET A 145 7.14 -19.54 -0.94
N ASP A 146 7.30 -19.21 0.33
CA ASP A 146 8.45 -19.64 1.15
C ASP A 146 8.39 -21.16 1.43
N ASP A 147 7.17 -21.67 1.60
CA ASP A 147 6.88 -23.11 1.71
C ASP A 147 7.03 -23.83 0.35
N ALA A 148 6.72 -23.14 -0.75
CA ALA A 148 6.97 -23.65 -2.10
C ALA A 148 8.48 -23.74 -2.39
N HIS A 149 8.94 -24.89 -2.89
CA HIS A 149 10.37 -25.16 -3.09
C HIS A 149 10.82 -25.02 -4.56
N SER A 150 9.96 -24.52 -5.44
CA SER A 150 10.24 -24.35 -6.87
C SER A 150 9.60 -23.07 -7.42
N LEU A 151 10.27 -22.48 -8.41
CA LEU A 151 9.73 -21.38 -9.21
C LEU A 151 8.37 -21.74 -9.82
N GLU A 152 8.22 -22.97 -10.31
CA GLU A 152 7.00 -23.45 -11.00
C GLU A 152 5.79 -23.47 -10.04
N GLU A 153 6.01 -23.90 -8.80
CA GLU A 153 4.99 -23.93 -7.76
C GLU A 153 4.68 -22.50 -7.27
N ALA A 154 5.70 -21.66 -7.10
CA ALA A 154 5.52 -20.25 -6.77
C ALA A 154 4.70 -19.50 -7.85
N SER A 155 5.00 -19.70 -9.14
CA SER A 155 4.23 -19.13 -10.25
C SER A 155 2.77 -19.60 -10.26
N LEU A 156 2.51 -20.88 -9.92
CA LEU A 156 1.14 -21.38 -9.81
C LEU A 156 0.37 -20.71 -8.66
N LEU A 157 1.01 -20.58 -7.49
CA LEU A 157 0.44 -19.89 -6.33
C LEU A 157 0.16 -18.42 -6.65
N PHE A 158 1.06 -17.78 -7.41
CA PHE A 158 0.91 -16.41 -7.87
C PHE A 158 -0.32 -16.23 -8.73
N VAL A 159 -0.44 -17.00 -9.82
CA VAL A 159 -1.59 -16.96 -10.74
C VAL A 159 -2.90 -17.29 -10.03
N GLN A 160 -2.87 -18.15 -9.01
CA GLN A 160 -4.04 -18.47 -8.19
C GLN A 160 -4.43 -17.33 -7.22
N ALA A 161 -3.45 -16.56 -6.73
CA ALA A 161 -3.67 -15.53 -5.73
C ALA A 161 -4.08 -14.18 -6.35
N ILE A 162 -3.57 -13.86 -7.54
CA ILE A 162 -3.91 -12.61 -8.23
C ILE A 162 -5.22 -12.74 -9.00
N HIS A 163 -6.02 -11.67 -8.98
CA HIS A 163 -7.23 -11.49 -9.80
C HIS A 163 -7.12 -10.23 -10.66
N VAL A 164 -5.89 -9.91 -11.11
CA VAL A 164 -5.60 -8.73 -11.92
C VAL A 164 -5.53 -9.09 -13.41
N PRO A 165 -5.82 -8.15 -14.32
CA PRO A 165 -5.73 -8.40 -15.76
C PRO A 165 -4.30 -8.76 -16.18
N GLU A 166 -4.15 -9.68 -17.14
CA GLU A 166 -2.85 -10.15 -17.64
C GLU A 166 -1.94 -9.05 -18.22
N ASP A 167 -2.50 -7.88 -18.57
CA ASP A 167 -1.77 -6.72 -19.10
C ASP A 167 -1.10 -5.86 -17.99
N ASN A 168 -1.26 -6.23 -16.72
CA ASN A 168 -0.69 -5.46 -15.61
C ASN A 168 0.85 -5.54 -15.59
N PRO A 169 1.58 -4.41 -15.63
CA PRO A 169 3.04 -4.39 -15.64
C PRO A 169 3.69 -4.97 -14.38
N ALA A 170 2.96 -5.02 -13.26
CA ALA A 170 3.46 -5.61 -12.02
C ALA A 170 3.58 -7.14 -12.07
N ILE A 171 2.88 -7.81 -13.00
CA ILE A 171 2.95 -9.27 -13.20
C ILE A 171 4.35 -9.71 -13.63
N PRO A 172 4.91 -9.24 -14.77
CA PRO A 172 6.25 -9.63 -15.19
C PRO A 172 7.34 -9.16 -14.22
N GLU A 173 7.17 -8.02 -13.55
CA GLU A 173 8.11 -7.54 -12.53
C GLU A 173 8.17 -8.49 -11.33
N PHE A 174 7.02 -8.97 -10.85
CA PHE A 174 6.95 -9.93 -9.75
C PHE A 174 7.51 -11.31 -10.17
N GLU A 175 7.26 -11.75 -11.40
CA GLU A 175 7.86 -12.97 -11.93
C GLU A 175 9.38 -12.91 -12.02
N GLU A 176 9.94 -11.76 -12.43
CA GLU A 176 11.39 -11.56 -12.51
C GLU A 176 12.03 -11.60 -11.11
N LEU A 177 11.34 -11.03 -10.12
CA LEU A 177 11.74 -11.13 -8.71
C LEU A 177 11.74 -12.58 -8.22
N LEU A 178 10.69 -13.35 -8.53
CA LEU A 178 10.63 -14.77 -8.17
C LEU A 178 11.77 -15.56 -8.82
N LYS A 179 12.03 -15.34 -10.11
CA LYS A 179 13.17 -15.95 -10.82
C LYS A 179 14.48 -15.65 -10.10
N LYS A 180 14.74 -14.38 -9.80
CA LYS A 180 15.94 -13.95 -9.06
C LYS A 180 16.04 -14.55 -7.65
N TYR A 181 14.93 -14.83 -6.98
CA TYR A 181 14.95 -15.50 -5.67
C TYR A 181 15.27 -16.99 -5.78
N PHE A 182 14.68 -17.69 -6.76
CA PHE A 182 14.88 -19.13 -6.97
C PHE A 182 16.13 -19.48 -7.79
N GLU A 183 16.74 -18.53 -8.49
CA GLU A 183 18.01 -18.69 -9.22
C GLU A 183 19.26 -18.33 -8.39
N GLN A 184 19.09 -17.88 -7.14
CA GLN A 184 20.18 -17.60 -6.18
C GLN A 184 20.84 -18.85 -5.59
#